data_AF-A0A1V5PY05-F1
#
_entry.id   AF-A0A1V5PY05-F1
#
_cell.length_a   1.000
_cell.length_b   1.000
_cell.length_c   1.000
_cell.angle_alpha   90.00
_cell.angle_beta   90.00
_cell.angle_gamma   90.00
#
_symmetry.space_group_name_H-M   'P 1'
#
loop_
_entity.id
_entity.type
_entity.pdbx_description
1 polymer ?
#
loop_
_entity_poly.entity_id
_entity_poly.type
_entity_poly.pdbx_seq_one_letter_code
_entity_poly.pdbx_strand_id
1 'polypeptide(L)'
;MTLHSVARWAILALVLMLALGGAILWVWNMGKQRSLLEARDAAGWRSALNAYVDYRNQEDGRMTSVLATVPAAHPGLFLSEMSIAAWSEGRGLFSDDAVARSSGDSLTPLLYPPTAVYCVALNYKSTTAPELNVPAVQEVLVLAYHEANGEGQWVLHSLAARGDAAALQRLLAHLGCDMAAVGFTAEP
;
A
#
# COMPACT_ATOMS: atom_id res chain seq x y z
N MET A 1 -40.91 47.76 -14.30
CA MET A 1 -40.08 46.54 -14.42
C MET A 1 -40.95 45.45 -15.02
N THR A 2 -40.55 44.91 -16.17
CA THR A 2 -41.35 43.94 -16.93
C THR A 2 -41.21 42.54 -16.34
N LEU A 3 -42.29 41.75 -16.36
CA LEU A 3 -42.37 40.39 -15.79
C LEU A 3 -41.24 39.45 -16.27
N HIS A 4 -40.71 39.69 -17.48
CA HIS A 4 -39.57 38.98 -18.06
C HIS A 4 -38.22 39.26 -17.38
N SER A 5 -38.03 40.46 -16.83
CA SER A 5 -36.82 40.79 -16.06
C SER A 5 -36.76 39.96 -14.78
N VAL A 6 -37.87 39.86 -14.06
CA VAL A 6 -37.95 39.15 -12.77
C VAL A 6 -37.73 37.64 -12.97
N ALA A 7 -38.33 37.05 -14.01
CA ALA A 7 -38.17 35.64 -14.32
C ALA A 7 -36.71 35.25 -14.66
N ARG A 8 -35.97 36.11 -15.37
CA ARG A 8 -34.56 35.86 -15.71
C ARG A 8 -33.66 35.84 -14.48
N TRP A 9 -33.86 36.79 -13.55
CA TRP A 9 -33.10 36.82 -12.30
C TRP A 9 -33.43 35.63 -11.39
N ALA A 10 -34.69 35.19 -11.37
CA ALA A 10 -35.10 33.99 -10.63
C ALA A 10 -34.43 32.71 -11.15
N ILE A 11 -34.36 32.54 -12.48
CA ILE A 11 -33.69 31.38 -13.10
C ILE A 11 -32.19 31.40 -12.83
N LEU A 12 -31.54 32.56 -12.96
CA LEU A 12 -30.12 32.73 -12.64
C LEU A 12 -29.82 32.38 -11.18
N ALA A 13 -30.64 32.85 -10.25
CA ALA A 13 -30.50 32.54 -8.83
C ALA A 13 -30.66 31.04 -8.55
N LEU A 14 -31.61 30.37 -9.20
CA LEU A 14 -31.83 28.93 -9.04
C LEU A 14 -30.63 28.11 -9.54
N VAL A 15 -30.10 28.43 -10.73
CA VAL A 15 -28.94 27.73 -11.30
C VAL A 15 -27.71 27.91 -10.41
N LEU A 16 -27.49 29.12 -9.89
CA LEU A 16 -26.38 29.41 -8.99
C LEU A 16 -26.48 28.59 -7.69
N MET A 17 -27.68 28.48 -7.11
CA MET A 17 -27.89 27.66 -5.91
C MET A 17 -27.63 26.17 -6.16
N LEU A 18 -28.04 25.65 -7.31
CA LEU A 18 -27.81 24.24 -7.67
C LEU A 18 -26.31 23.96 -7.88
N ALA A 19 -25.59 24.87 -8.54
CA ALA A 19 -24.15 24.75 -8.74
C ALA A 19 -23.38 24.80 -7.40
N LEU A 20 -23.75 25.72 -6.51
CA LEU A 20 -23.19 25.82 -5.16
C LEU A 20 -23.49 24.57 -4.32
N GLY A 21 -24.73 24.08 -4.36
CA GLY A 21 -25.12 22.85 -3.67
C GLY A 21 -24.32 21.64 -4.15
N GLY A 22 -24.14 21.49 -5.48
CA GLY A 22 -23.32 20.43 -6.06
C GLY A 22 -21.84 20.51 -5.68
N ALA A 23 -21.26 21.72 -5.70
CA ALA A 23 -19.88 21.93 -5.29
C ALA A 23 -19.65 21.61 -3.80
N ILE A 24 -20.56 22.03 -2.92
CA ILE A 24 -20.49 21.72 -1.48
C ILE A 24 -20.60 20.21 -1.24
N LEU A 25 -21.52 19.53 -1.93
CA LEU A 25 -21.68 18.08 -1.83
C LEU A 25 -20.43 17.34 -2.30
N TRP A 26 -19.80 17.80 -3.38
CA TRP A 26 -18.57 17.23 -3.91
C TRP A 26 -17.38 17.42 -2.95
N VAL A 27 -17.19 18.62 -2.40
CA VAL A 27 -16.15 18.89 -1.39
C VAL A 27 -16.37 18.07 -0.12
N TRP A 28 -17.61 17.94 0.33
CA TRP A 28 -17.94 17.11 1.49
C TRP A 28 -17.65 15.62 1.22
N ASN A 29 -17.98 15.12 0.04
CA ASN A 29 -17.69 13.74 -0.36
C ASN A 29 -16.16 13.48 -0.44
N MET A 30 -15.41 14.42 -1.00
CA MET A 30 -13.94 14.37 -1.04
C MET A 30 -13.32 14.40 0.37
N GLY A 31 -13.83 15.27 1.25
CA GLY A 31 -13.40 15.35 2.65
C GLY A 31 -13.67 14.07 3.43
N LYS A 32 -14.85 13.45 3.22
CA LYS A 32 -15.23 12.17 3.83
C LYS A 32 -14.32 11.04 3.36
N GLN A 33 -14.03 10.95 2.06
CA GLN A 33 -13.08 9.97 1.53
C GLN A 33 -11.68 10.17 2.11
N ARG A 34 -11.22 11.41 2.21
CA ARG A 34 -9.91 11.72 2.81
C ARG A 34 -9.84 11.37 4.29
N SER A 35 -10.88 11.63 5.07
CA SER A 35 -10.93 11.26 6.49
C SER A 35 -11.04 9.74 6.71
N LEU A 36 -11.69 9.02 5.79
CA LEU A 36 -11.76 7.55 5.85
C LEU A 36 -10.42 6.92 5.48
N LEU A 37 -9.70 7.51 4.51
CA LEU A 37 -8.33 7.16 4.19
C LEU A 37 -7.39 7.46 5.36
N GLU A 38 -7.45 8.64 5.98
CA GLU A 38 -6.64 8.99 7.16
C GLU A 38 -6.96 8.13 8.39
N ALA A 39 -8.22 7.75 8.60
CA ALA A 39 -8.63 6.85 9.70
C ALA A 39 -8.22 5.39 9.46
N ARG A 40 -8.18 4.93 8.19
CA ARG A 40 -7.65 3.61 7.83
C ARG A 40 -6.12 3.56 7.83
N ASP A 41 -5.46 4.65 7.42
CA ASP A 41 -4.01 4.85 7.54
C ASP A 41 -3.56 4.94 9.01
N ALA A 42 -4.45 5.33 9.93
CA ALA A 42 -4.20 5.28 11.37
C ALA A 42 -4.34 3.86 11.98
N ALA A 43 -5.03 2.95 11.30
CA ALA A 43 -5.36 1.62 11.80
C ALA A 43 -4.40 0.55 11.25
N GLY A 44 -3.21 0.45 11.85
CA GLY A 44 -2.49 -0.82 11.94
C GLY A 44 -1.41 -1.14 10.92
N TRP A 45 -1.26 -0.40 9.81
CA TRP A 45 -0.22 -0.73 8.81
C TRP A 45 1.20 -0.69 9.41
N ARG A 46 1.47 0.30 10.26
CA ARG A 46 2.74 0.40 11.01
C ARG A 46 2.91 -0.76 11.99
N SER A 47 1.83 -1.19 12.61
CA SER A 47 1.85 -2.33 13.54
C SER A 47 2.20 -3.61 12.80
N ALA A 48 1.52 -3.89 11.68
CA ALA A 48 1.78 -5.05 10.83
C ALA A 48 3.22 -5.03 10.28
N LEU A 49 3.70 -3.86 9.85
CA LEU A 49 5.09 -3.71 9.38
C LEU A 49 6.10 -3.94 10.51
N ASN A 50 5.88 -3.36 11.69
CA ASN A 50 6.77 -3.55 12.84
C ASN A 50 6.78 -5.00 13.31
N ALA A 51 5.62 -5.65 13.37
CA ALA A 51 5.50 -7.06 13.73
C ALA A 51 6.25 -7.96 12.74
N TYR A 52 6.16 -7.69 11.44
CA TYR A 52 6.95 -8.39 10.43
C TYR A 52 8.46 -8.18 10.61
N VAL A 53 8.89 -6.94 10.85
CA VAL A 53 10.32 -6.61 11.09
C VAL A 53 10.83 -7.32 12.35
N ASP A 54 10.06 -7.29 13.44
CA ASP A 54 10.41 -7.97 14.69
C ASP A 54 10.49 -9.49 14.51
N TYR A 55 9.53 -10.07 13.77
CA TYR A 55 9.56 -11.49 13.39
C TYR A 55 10.84 -11.85 12.62
N ARG A 56 11.19 -11.09 11.57
CA ARG A 56 12.41 -11.29 10.78
C ARG A 56 13.68 -11.15 11.61
N ASN A 57 13.68 -10.23 12.58
CA ASN A 57 14.82 -10.02 13.48
C ASN A 57 14.98 -11.17 14.50
N GLN A 58 13.88 -11.79 14.92
CA GLN A 58 13.88 -12.90 15.89
C GLN A 58 14.24 -14.25 15.26
N GLU A 59 13.69 -14.60 14.09
CA GLU A 59 13.91 -15.94 13.50
C GLU A 59 15.26 -16.06 12.79
N ASP A 60 15.73 -15.02 12.11
CA ASP A 60 16.92 -15.13 11.26
C ASP A 60 18.21 -14.58 11.89
N GLY A 61 18.13 -13.99 13.10
CA GLY A 61 19.26 -13.26 13.71
C GLY A 61 19.74 -12.05 12.88
N ARG A 62 18.90 -11.60 11.94
CA ARG A 62 19.15 -10.48 11.03
C ARG A 62 18.80 -9.15 11.70
N MET A 63 19.41 -8.06 11.26
CA MET A 63 18.92 -6.71 11.55
C MET A 63 18.21 -6.16 10.34
N THR A 64 16.88 -6.18 10.39
CA THR A 64 15.98 -5.58 9.42
C THR A 64 15.53 -4.22 9.94
N SER A 65 15.57 -3.21 9.08
CA SER A 65 15.13 -1.85 9.38
C SER A 65 14.35 -1.28 8.20
N VAL A 66 13.36 -0.43 8.50
CA VAL A 66 12.60 0.28 7.48
C VAL A 66 13.40 1.52 7.06
N LEU A 67 13.75 1.62 5.77
CA LEU A 67 14.36 2.82 5.20
C LEU A 67 13.29 3.87 4.91
N ALA A 68 12.22 3.46 4.24
CA ALA A 68 11.17 4.34 3.81
C ALA A 68 9.87 3.59 3.56
N THR A 69 8.77 4.33 3.65
CA THR A 69 7.43 3.87 3.28
C THR A 69 6.80 4.91 2.37
N VAL A 70 6.49 4.51 1.14
CA VAL A 70 5.98 5.40 0.09
C VAL A 70 4.58 4.94 -0.29
N PRO A 71 3.54 5.78 -0.17
CA PRO A 71 2.20 5.41 -0.63
C PRO A 71 2.19 5.27 -2.16
N ALA A 72 1.49 4.27 -2.67
CA ALA A 72 1.24 4.12 -4.09
C ALA A 72 0.25 5.19 -4.57
N ALA A 73 0.55 5.86 -5.68
CA ALA A 73 -0.41 6.76 -6.33
C ALA A 73 -1.60 6.00 -6.95
N HIS A 74 -1.39 4.74 -7.32
CA HIS A 74 -2.36 3.90 -8.01
C HIS A 74 -2.52 2.52 -7.33
N PRO A 75 -3.07 2.47 -6.10
CA PRO A 75 -3.16 1.24 -5.33
C PRO A 75 -3.99 0.15 -6.02
N GLY A 76 -5.06 0.52 -6.74
CA GLY A 76 -5.93 -0.44 -7.45
C GLY A 76 -5.27 -1.17 -8.63
N LEU A 77 -4.03 -0.83 -8.98
CA LEU A 77 -3.25 -1.54 -10.00
C LEU A 77 -2.40 -2.68 -9.42
N PHE A 78 -2.33 -2.80 -8.09
CA PHE A 78 -1.66 -3.93 -7.45
C PHE A 78 -2.52 -5.19 -7.56
N LEU A 79 -1.97 -6.23 -8.17
CA LEU A 79 -2.58 -7.56 -8.21
C LEU A 79 -1.82 -8.49 -7.27
N SER A 80 -2.53 -9.30 -6.49
CA SER A 80 -1.92 -10.27 -5.57
C SER A 80 -1.00 -11.27 -6.27
N GLU A 81 -1.27 -11.59 -7.54
CA GLU A 81 -0.45 -12.44 -8.41
C GLU A 81 0.93 -11.86 -8.74
N MET A 82 1.15 -10.56 -8.50
CA MET A 82 2.46 -9.91 -8.65
C MET A 82 3.41 -10.23 -7.48
N SER A 83 2.91 -10.86 -6.41
CA SER A 83 3.68 -11.22 -5.22
C SER A 83 4.14 -12.67 -5.24
N ILE A 84 5.32 -12.93 -4.67
CA ILE A 84 5.90 -14.29 -4.59
C ILE A 84 5.58 -14.92 -3.23
N ALA A 85 5.50 -14.10 -2.18
CA ALA A 85 5.09 -14.48 -0.85
C ALA A 85 4.27 -13.35 -0.21
N ALA A 86 3.41 -13.69 0.74
CA ALA A 86 2.52 -12.74 1.37
C ALA A 86 2.32 -13.09 2.85
N TRP A 87 2.63 -12.18 3.77
CA TRP A 87 2.45 -12.36 5.20
C TRP A 87 1.26 -11.55 5.71
N SER A 88 0.42 -12.17 6.56
CA SER A 88 -0.69 -11.51 7.25
C SER A 88 -0.79 -11.97 8.69
N GLU A 89 -1.19 -11.06 9.59
CA GLU A 89 -1.49 -11.39 10.99
C GLU A 89 -2.80 -12.19 11.14
N GLY A 90 -3.70 -12.13 10.14
CA GLY A 90 -4.96 -12.85 10.05
C GLY A 90 -4.86 -14.14 9.23
N ARG A 91 -5.71 -15.13 9.54
CA ARG A 91 -5.69 -16.49 8.95
C ARG A 91 -5.64 -16.46 7.42
N GLY A 92 -4.54 -16.97 6.88
CA GLY A 92 -4.32 -17.22 5.46
C GLY A 92 -3.55 -16.09 4.77
N LEU A 93 -2.22 -16.19 4.78
CA LEU A 93 -1.26 -16.11 3.65
C LEU A 93 0.19 -16.24 4.22
N PHE A 94 1.07 -16.89 3.44
CA PHE A 94 2.30 -17.61 3.81
C PHE A 94 3.55 -16.79 4.23
N SER A 95 4.27 -17.24 5.27
CA SER A 95 5.61 -16.75 5.65
C SER A 95 6.72 -17.16 4.64
N ASP A 96 7.75 -16.32 4.53
CA ASP A 96 8.75 -16.28 3.44
C ASP A 96 9.59 -17.54 3.21
N ASP A 97 9.76 -18.49 4.15
CA ASP A 97 10.85 -19.49 3.98
C ASP A 97 10.56 -20.97 4.28
N ALA A 98 9.35 -21.42 4.66
CA ALA A 98 9.15 -22.86 4.98
C ALA A 98 7.84 -23.51 4.50
N VAL A 99 6.77 -22.75 4.24
CA VAL A 99 5.42 -23.35 4.12
C VAL A 99 4.90 -23.44 2.69
N ALA A 100 5.49 -22.70 1.73
CA ALA A 100 5.07 -22.72 0.32
C ALA A 100 5.21 -24.09 -0.37
N ARG A 101 5.85 -25.09 0.27
CA ARG A 101 5.98 -26.46 -0.27
C ARG A 101 5.04 -27.49 0.35
N SER A 102 4.36 -27.24 1.47
CA SER A 102 3.75 -28.33 2.27
C SER A 102 2.24 -28.30 2.46
N SER A 103 1.56 -27.16 2.34
CA SER A 103 0.11 -27.12 2.53
C SER A 103 -0.58 -26.81 1.20
N GLY A 104 -1.20 -27.82 0.60
CA GLY A 104 -2.14 -27.68 -0.53
C GLY A 104 -3.42 -26.91 -0.19
N ASP A 105 -3.37 -26.01 0.79
CA ASP A 105 -4.44 -25.07 1.08
C ASP A 105 -4.36 -23.95 0.04
N SER A 106 -5.32 -24.04 -0.89
CA SER A 106 -5.72 -23.05 -1.87
C SER A 106 -5.27 -21.63 -1.51
N LEU A 107 -4.41 -21.06 -2.35
CA LEU A 107 -4.23 -19.62 -2.50
C LEU A 107 -5.62 -19.03 -2.71
N THR A 108 -6.27 -18.58 -1.64
CA THR A 108 -7.56 -17.91 -1.78
C THR A 108 -7.21 -16.56 -2.41
N PRO A 109 -7.61 -16.30 -3.67
CA PRO A 109 -7.31 -15.01 -4.27
C PRO A 109 -8.02 -13.97 -3.43
N LEU A 110 -7.29 -12.96 -2.97
CA LEU A 110 -7.91 -11.80 -2.35
C LEU A 110 -8.81 -11.19 -3.43
N LEU A 111 -10.13 -11.34 -3.26
CA LEU A 111 -11.15 -11.18 -4.29
C LEU A 111 -11.32 -9.74 -4.79
N TYR A 112 -10.59 -8.77 -4.23
CA TYR A 112 -10.74 -7.35 -4.52
C TYR A 112 -9.38 -6.68 -4.63
N PRO A 113 -9.21 -5.72 -5.57
CA PRO A 113 -8.01 -4.90 -5.61
C PRO A 113 -7.87 -4.14 -4.29
N PRO A 114 -6.64 -3.99 -3.76
CA PRO A 114 -6.44 -3.32 -2.49
C PRO A 114 -6.87 -1.85 -2.56
N THR A 115 -7.41 -1.35 -1.46
CA THR A 115 -7.88 0.04 -1.38
C THR A 115 -6.78 1.00 -0.94
N ALA A 116 -5.71 0.48 -0.33
CA ALA A 116 -4.50 1.21 0.01
C ALA A 116 -3.28 0.32 -0.23
N VAL A 117 -2.19 0.91 -0.75
CA VAL A 117 -0.94 0.21 -1.02
C VAL A 117 0.22 1.12 -0.64
N TYR A 118 1.21 0.57 0.06
CA TYR A 118 2.48 1.21 0.37
C TYR A 118 3.64 0.36 -0.15
N CYS A 119 4.57 1.00 -0.83
CA CYS A 119 5.87 0.42 -1.14
C CYS A 119 6.83 0.70 0.02
N VAL A 120 7.37 -0.34 0.63
CA VAL A 120 8.23 -0.26 1.81
C VAL A 120 9.63 -0.70 1.42
N ALA A 121 10.60 0.21 1.52
CA ALA A 121 12.01 -0.14 1.40
C ALA A 121 12.51 -0.63 2.76
N LEU A 122 13.04 -1.84 2.78
CA LEU A 122 13.74 -2.42 3.91
C LEU A 122 15.23 -2.47 3.62
N ASN A 123 16.00 -2.43 4.70
CA ASN A 123 17.42 -2.73 4.70
C ASN A 123 17.68 -3.85 5.68
N TYR A 124 18.30 -4.93 5.24
CA TYR A 124 18.66 -6.05 6.10
C TYR A 124 20.17 -6.29 6.12
N LYS A 125 20.69 -6.58 7.32
CA LYS A 125 22.04 -7.09 7.53
C LYS A 125 21.97 -8.51 8.06
N SER A 126 22.74 -9.40 7.43
CA SER A 126 22.85 -10.81 7.85
C SER A 126 23.60 -11.01 9.16
N THR A 127 24.27 -9.97 9.67
CA THR A 127 24.99 -10.00 10.95
C THR A 127 25.13 -8.61 11.55
N THR A 128 25.21 -8.54 12.87
CA THR A 128 25.53 -7.32 13.64
C THR A 128 27.02 -7.18 13.93
N ALA A 129 27.81 -8.23 13.69
CA ALA A 129 29.24 -8.30 13.93
C ALA A 129 29.99 -7.32 13.00
N PRO A 130 30.54 -6.20 13.52
CA PRO A 130 31.21 -5.20 12.70
C PRO A 130 32.45 -5.74 11.97
N GLU A 131 33.09 -6.78 12.53
CA GLU A 131 34.26 -7.45 11.95
C GLU A 131 33.99 -8.21 10.65
N LEU A 132 32.73 -8.59 10.38
CA LEU A 132 32.37 -9.33 9.16
C LEU A 132 32.10 -8.41 7.97
N ASN A 133 31.96 -7.09 8.19
CA ASN A 133 31.71 -6.05 7.18
C ASN A 133 30.78 -6.47 6.03
N VAL A 134 29.70 -7.18 6.35
CA VAL A 134 28.74 -7.62 5.34
C VAL A 134 27.87 -6.43 4.91
N PRO A 135 27.78 -6.13 3.61
CA PRO A 135 26.95 -5.04 3.13
C PRO A 135 25.48 -5.30 3.47
N ALA A 136 24.76 -4.22 3.74
CA ALA A 136 23.32 -4.30 3.94
C ALA A 136 22.65 -4.46 2.58
N VAL A 137 21.65 -5.33 2.49
CA VAL A 137 20.91 -5.57 1.27
C VAL A 137 19.56 -4.90 1.38
N GLN A 138 19.17 -4.20 0.31
CA GLN A 138 17.88 -3.55 0.24
C GLN A 138 16.83 -4.49 -0.36
N GLU A 139 15.64 -4.47 0.21
CA GLU A 139 14.46 -5.20 -0.29
C GLU A 139 13.28 -4.25 -0.37
N VAL A 140 12.34 -4.52 -1.28
CA VAL A 140 11.06 -3.81 -1.31
C VAL A 140 9.93 -4.77 -1.03
N LEU A 141 9.11 -4.41 -0.04
CA LEU A 141 7.84 -5.05 0.22
C LEU A 141 6.71 -4.15 -0.27
N VAL A 142 5.58 -4.76 -0.60
CA VAL A 142 4.33 -4.05 -0.89
C VAL A 142 3.33 -4.37 0.21
N LEU A 143 2.99 -3.37 1.00
CA LEU A 143 2.00 -3.45 2.07
C LEU A 143 0.64 -3.04 1.50
N ALA A 144 -0.28 -3.98 1.36
CA ALA A 144 -1.57 -3.78 0.74
C ALA A 144 -2.71 -4.01 1.74
N TYR A 145 -3.69 -3.10 1.76
CA TYR A 145 -4.89 -3.25 2.55
C TYR A 145 -5.99 -3.90 1.72
N HIS A 146 -6.38 -5.09 2.14
CA HIS A 146 -7.43 -5.87 1.51
C HIS A 146 -8.67 -5.84 2.39
N GLU A 147 -9.81 -5.49 1.82
CA GLU A 147 -11.09 -5.44 2.53
C GLU A 147 -12.09 -6.37 1.84
N ALA A 148 -12.73 -7.22 2.62
CA ALA A 148 -13.82 -8.08 2.17
C ALA A 148 -14.91 -8.11 3.25
N ASN A 149 -16.16 -7.88 2.86
CA ASN A 149 -17.33 -8.00 3.75
C ASN A 149 -17.26 -7.15 5.03
N GLY A 150 -16.59 -5.99 5.00
CA GLY A 150 -16.44 -5.08 6.14
C GLY A 150 -15.33 -5.45 7.11
N GLU A 151 -14.62 -6.55 6.85
CA GLU A 151 -13.36 -6.90 7.52
C GLU A 151 -12.21 -6.54 6.58
N GLY A 152 -11.19 -5.86 7.10
CA GLY A 152 -10.01 -5.56 6.29
C GLY A 152 -8.72 -5.75 7.05
N GLN A 153 -7.71 -6.19 6.33
CA GLN A 153 -6.42 -6.58 6.86
C GLN A 153 -5.28 -6.04 6.01
N TRP A 154 -4.19 -5.71 6.69
CA TRP A 154 -2.93 -5.40 6.05
C TRP A 154 -2.18 -6.68 5.72
N VAL A 155 -1.75 -6.80 4.48
CA VAL A 155 -1.00 -7.93 3.96
C VAL A 155 0.32 -7.40 3.40
N LEU A 156 1.43 -7.98 3.86
CA LEU A 156 2.76 -7.67 3.37
C LEU A 156 3.12 -8.62 2.25
N HIS A 157 3.36 -8.10 1.06
CA HIS A 157 3.75 -8.87 -0.11
C HIS A 157 5.26 -8.71 -0.33
N SER A 158 6.01 -9.82 -0.27
CA SER A 158 7.39 -9.82 -0.73
C SER A 158 7.43 -9.93 -2.25
N LEU A 159 8.11 -8.96 -2.84
CA LEU A 159 8.53 -9.00 -4.23
C LEU A 159 9.93 -9.55 -4.21
N ALA A 160 10.08 -10.88 -4.20
CA ALA A 160 11.42 -11.45 -4.18
C ALA A 160 12.21 -10.82 -5.34
N ALA A 161 13.35 -10.21 -5.01
CA ALA A 161 14.32 -9.68 -5.97
C ALA A 161 15.00 -10.83 -6.73
N ARG A 162 14.23 -11.81 -7.22
CA ARG A 162 14.71 -12.92 -8.03
C ARG A 162 14.93 -12.42 -9.46
N GLY A 163 16.03 -11.69 -9.61
CA GLY A 163 16.80 -11.60 -10.85
C GLY A 163 16.33 -10.61 -11.91
N ASP A 164 15.24 -9.86 -11.71
CA ASP A 164 14.86 -8.80 -12.64
C ASP A 164 14.51 -7.50 -11.88
N ALA A 165 15.56 -6.75 -11.52
CA ALA A 165 15.43 -5.40 -11.00
C ALA A 165 14.55 -4.50 -11.91
N ALA A 166 14.50 -4.76 -13.22
CA ALA A 166 13.64 -4.01 -14.13
C ALA A 166 12.16 -4.42 -14.03
N ALA A 167 11.84 -5.67 -13.69
CA ALA A 167 10.46 -6.06 -13.35
C ALA A 167 9.98 -5.36 -12.07
N LEU A 168 10.83 -5.31 -11.04
CA LEU A 168 10.53 -4.59 -9.80
C LEU A 168 10.33 -3.09 -10.07
N GLN A 169 11.24 -2.45 -10.80
CA GLN A 169 11.10 -1.03 -11.16
C GLN A 169 9.84 -0.77 -11.98
N ARG A 170 9.50 -1.64 -12.93
CA ARG A 170 8.25 -1.54 -13.71
C ARG A 170 7.02 -1.62 -12.81
N LEU A 171 7.00 -2.53 -11.84
CA LEU A 171 5.91 -2.65 -10.89
C LEU A 171 5.80 -1.40 -10.00
N LEU A 172 6.91 -0.92 -9.43
CA LEU A 172 6.92 0.29 -8.59
C LEU A 172 6.45 1.52 -9.38
N ALA A 173 6.90 1.67 -10.63
CA ALA A 173 6.42 2.71 -11.53
C ALA A 173 4.94 2.55 -11.87
N HIS A 174 4.47 1.32 -12.09
CA HIS A 174 3.06 1.01 -12.36
C HIS A 174 2.15 1.40 -11.20
N LEU A 175 2.59 1.15 -9.96
CA LEU A 175 1.88 1.56 -8.74
C LEU A 175 2.02 3.06 -8.44
N GLY A 176 2.97 3.74 -9.09
CA GLY A 176 3.31 5.14 -8.81
C GLY A 176 4.03 5.33 -7.48
N CYS A 177 4.87 4.36 -7.08
CA CYS A 177 5.75 4.47 -5.92
C CYS A 177 7.10 5.07 -6.34
N ASP A 178 7.39 6.31 -5.95
CA ASP A 178 8.69 6.95 -6.19
C ASP A 178 9.73 6.51 -5.15
N MET A 179 10.28 5.31 -5.36
CA MET A 179 11.28 4.73 -4.46
C MET A 179 12.67 5.36 -4.63
N ALA A 180 12.95 5.98 -5.79
CA ALA A 180 14.21 6.67 -6.05
C ALA A 180 14.36 7.93 -5.17
N ALA A 181 13.26 8.65 -4.94
CA ALA A 181 13.24 9.82 -4.06
C ALA A 181 13.58 9.50 -2.60
N VAL A 182 13.45 8.24 -2.18
CA VAL A 182 13.75 7.77 -0.81
C VAL A 182 15.03 6.96 -0.70
N GLY A 183 15.89 7.02 -1.73
CA GLY A 183 17.22 6.42 -1.71
C GLY A 183 17.24 4.90 -1.88
N PHE A 184 16.13 4.29 -2.33
CA PHE A 184 16.15 2.90 -2.74
C PHE A 184 16.85 2.77 -4.09
N THR A 185 17.85 1.91 -4.14
CA THR A 185 18.56 1.56 -5.38
C THR A 185 18.35 0.08 -5.62
N ALA A 186 17.58 -0.27 -6.67
CA ALA A 186 17.52 -1.65 -7.13
C ALA A 186 18.90 -2.00 -7.70
N GLU A 187 19.77 -2.59 -6.89
CA GLU A 187 21.02 -3.16 -7.38
C GLU A 187 20.68 -4.40 -8.27
N PRO A 188 21.38 -4.56 -9.40
CA PRO A 188 21.17 -5.68 -10.33
C PRO A 188 21.66 -7.03 -9.77
#